data_AF-A0A174VDR1-F1
#
_entry.id   AF-A0A174VDR1-F1
#
_cell.length_a   1.000
_cell.length_b   1.000
_cell.length_c   1.000
_cell.angle_alpha   90.00
_cell.angle_beta   90.00
_cell.angle_gamma   90.00
#
_symmetry.space_group_name_H-M   'P 1'
#
loop_
_entity.id
_entity.type
_entity.pdbx_description
1 polymer ?
#
loop_
_entity_poly.entity_id
_entity_poly.type
_entity_poly.pdbx_seq_one_letter_code
_entity_poly.pdbx_strand_id
1 'polypeptide(L)' 'MITSRNYLHFYLQADMMMNRGHFKEPPKKKLLHLVALDYIMEFLKTMRKVQYYSLINRL' A
#
# COMPACT_ATOMS: atom_id res chain seq x y z
N MET A 1 -13.71 -4.60 4.36
CA MET A 1 -13.55 -3.49 5.32
C MET A 1 -12.20 -3.67 6.02
N ILE A 2 -11.33 -2.66 6.03
CA ILE A 2 -10.01 -2.77 6.68
C ILE A 2 -10.19 -2.35 8.13
N THR A 3 -10.35 -3.32 9.02
CA THR A 3 -10.76 -3.11 10.42
C THR A 3 -9.60 -3.07 11.41
N SER A 4 -8.42 -3.54 11.01
CA SER A 4 -7.24 -3.63 11.86
C SER A 4 -5.99 -3.26 11.11
N ARG A 5 -4.93 -2.89 11.85
CA ARG A 5 -3.60 -2.66 11.27
C ARG A 5 -3.08 -3.88 10.52
N ASN A 6 -3.33 -5.09 11.03
CA ASN A 6 -2.90 -6.33 10.39
C ASN A 6 -3.58 -6.52 9.03
N TYR A 7 -4.87 -6.20 8.93
CA TYR A 7 -5.57 -6.20 7.65
C TYR A 7 -5.05 -5.13 6.70
N LEU A 8 -4.75 -3.93 7.20
CA LEU A 8 -4.12 -2.90 6.36
C LEU A 8 -2.79 -3.39 5.78
N HIS A 9 -1.92 -3.99 6.62
CA HIS A 9 -0.65 -4.57 6.17
C HIS A 9 -0.82 -5.71 5.17
N PHE A 10 -1.85 -6.55 5.35
CA PHE A 10 -2.17 -7.62 4.42
C PHE A 10 -2.57 -7.05 3.05
N TYR A 11 -3.51 -6.10 3.00
CA TYR A 11 -3.97 -5.52 1.74
C TYR A 11 -2.87 -4.75 1.00
N LEU A 12 -2.02 -4.01 1.71
CA LEU A 12 -0.88 -3.33 1.09
C LEU A 12 0.10 -4.31 0.44
N GLN A 13 0.36 -5.47 1.09
CA GLN A 13 1.21 -6.51 0.52
C GLN A 13 0.54 -7.26 -0.63
N ALA A 14 -0.78 -7.47 -0.56
CA ALA A 14 -1.56 -8.05 -1.66
C ALA A 14 -1.53 -7.15 -2.90
N ASP A 15 -1.76 -5.84 -2.74
CA ASP A 15 -1.68 -4.87 -3.84
C ASP A 15 -0.26 -4.87 -4.46
N MET A 16 0.79 -4.92 -3.64
CA MET A 16 2.19 -5.05 -4.11
C MET A 16 2.42 -6.34 -4.91
N MET A 17 1.95 -7.48 -4.41
CA MET A 17 2.10 -8.77 -5.08
C MET A 17 1.35 -8.80 -6.42
N MET A 18 0.11 -8.32 -6.44
CA MET A 18 -0.72 -8.33 -7.66
C MET A 18 -0.23 -7.38 -8.74
N ASN A 19 0.30 -6.21 -8.36
CA ASN A 19 0.68 -5.17 -9.34
C ASN A 19 2.17 -5.17 -9.70
N ARG A 20 3.03 -5.77 -8.86
CA ARG A 20 4.49 -5.75 -9.01
C ARG A 20 5.16 -7.12 -8.87
N GLY A 21 4.41 -8.16 -8.52
CA GLY A 21 4.92 -9.54 -8.44
C GLY A 21 5.76 -9.85 -7.20
N HIS A 22 5.74 -8.98 -6.19
CA HIS A 22 6.49 -9.17 -4.95
C HIS A 22 5.82 -8.52 -3.75
N PHE A 23 5.92 -9.13 -2.57
CA PHE A 23 5.30 -8.60 -1.33
C PHE A 23 6.00 -7.35 -0.76
N LYS A 24 7.29 -7.16 -1.04
CA LYS A 24 8.10 -6.02 -0.55
C LYS A 24 8.90 -5.41 -1.70
N GLU A 25 9.09 -4.10 -1.68
CA GLU A 25 9.92 -3.43 -2.67
C GLU A 25 11.37 -3.94 -2.63
N PRO A 26 11.92 -4.38 -3.78
CA PRO A 26 13.32 -4.73 -3.88
C PRO A 26 14.22 -3.53 -3.54
N PRO A 27 15.39 -3.74 -2.92
CA PRO A 27 16.32 -2.65 -2.60
C PRO A 27 16.68 -1.79 -3.82
N LYS A 28 16.84 -2.41 -4.99
CA LYS A 28 17.14 -1.73 -6.26
C LYS A 28 16.04 -0.75 -6.69
N LYS A 29 14.77 -1.08 -6.42
CA LYS A 29 13.61 -0.23 -6.76
C LYS A 29 13.44 0.92 -5.78
N LYS A 30 13.80 0.74 -4.50
CA LYS A 30 13.80 1.83 -3.51
C LYS A 30 14.71 2.99 -3.92
N LEU A 31 15.86 2.69 -4.53
CA LEU A 31 16.78 3.70 -5.03
C LEU A 31 16.18 4.44 -6.25
N LEU A 32 15.51 3.71 -7.14
CA LEU A 32 14.82 4.28 -8.30
C LEU A 32 13.68 5.22 -7.89
N HIS A 33 12.99 4.92 -6.79
CA HIS A 33 11.91 5.75 -6.23
C HIS A 33 12.34 7.16 -5.80
N LEU A 34 13.65 7.40 -5.61
CA LEU A 34 14.16 8.76 -5.37
C LEU A 34 14.06 9.65 -6.61
N VAL A 35 13.97 9.05 -7.81
CA VAL A 35 13.99 9.76 -9.09
C VAL A 35 12.70 9.55 -9.89
N ALA A 36 12.04 8.40 -9.73
CA ALA A 36 10.81 8.05 -10.44
C ALA A 36 9.82 7.38 -9.49
N LEU A 37 8.78 8.12 -9.09
CA LEU A 37 7.74 7.64 -8.18
C LEU A 37 6.78 6.66 -8.88
N ASP A 38 6.40 5.58 -8.20
CA ASP A 38 5.34 4.67 -8.64
C ASP A 38 3.97 5.20 -8.23
N TYR A 39 3.47 6.19 -8.98
CA TYR A 39 2.20 6.87 -8.71
C TYR A 39 1.00 5.92 -8.63
N ILE A 40 1.01 4.82 -9.39
CA ILE A 40 -0.07 3.82 -9.34
C ILE A 40 -0.09 3.13 -7.97
N MET A 41 1.07 2.68 -7.50
CA MET A 41 1.15 2.05 -6.18
C MET A 41 0.88 3.04 -5.05
N GLU A 42 1.34 4.28 -5.15
CA GLU A 42 1.04 5.30 -4.14
C GLU A 42 -0.45 5.64 -4.06
N PHE A 43 -1.13 5.68 -5.22
CA PHE A 43 -2.58 5.82 -5.26
C PHE A 43 -3.28 4.65 -4.55
N LEU A 44 -2.92 3.41 -4.86
CA LEU A 44 -3.50 2.22 -4.22
C LEU A 44 -3.27 2.20 -2.71
N LYS A 45 -2.03 2.47 -2.27
CA LYS A 45 -1.67 2.58 -0.84
C LYS A 45 -2.52 3.64 -0.15
N THR A 46 -2.72 4.79 -0.80
CA THR A 46 -3.55 5.89 -0.28
C THR A 46 -5.00 5.46 -0.14
N MET A 47 -5.57 4.80 -1.14
CA MET A 47 -6.94 4.29 -1.09
C MET A 47 -7.17 3.32 0.08
N ARG A 48 -6.24 2.38 0.33
CA ARG A 48 -6.34 1.47 1.49
C ARG A 48 -6.27 2.21 2.83
N LYS A 49 -5.39 3.21 2.93
CA LYS A 49 -5.29 4.06 4.13
C LYS A 49 -6.57 4.85 4.37
N VAL A 50 -7.12 5.48 3.34
CA VAL A 50 -8.40 6.21 3.43
C VAL A 50 -9.49 5.27 3.93
N GLN A 51 -9.63 4.07 3.35
CA GLN A 51 -10.61 3.08 3.82
C GLN A 51 -10.42 2.70 5.30
N TYR A 52 -9.18 2.53 5.75
CA TYR A 52 -8.86 2.22 7.15
C TYR A 52 -9.18 3.37 8.10
N TYR A 53 -8.74 4.59 7.78
CA TYR A 53 -8.93 5.75 8.64
C TYR A 53 -10.37 6.29 8.65
N SER A 54 -11.06 6.24 7.51
CA SER A 54 -12.49 6.60 7.45
C SER A 54 -13.36 5.70 8.32
N LEU A 55 -12.93 4.46 8.55
CA LEU A 55 -13.63 3.54 9.43
C LEU A 55 -13.31 3.80 10.91
N ILE A 56 -12.04 4.05 11.25
CA ILE A 56 -11.64 4.37 12.63
C ILE A 56 -12.26 5.69 13.10
N ASN A 57 -12.30 6.70 12.24
CA ASN A 57 -12.85 8.02 12.58
C ASN A 57 -14.39 8.06 12.58
N ARG A 58 -15.06 6.94 12.30
CA ARG A 58 -16.53 6.80 12.40
C ARG A 58 -16.98 6.16 13.72
N LEU A 59 -16.04 5.80 14.59
CA LEU A 59 -16.26 5.35 15.97
C LEU A 59 -16.06 6.52 16.92
#